data_AF-A0A3T0L309-F1
#
_entry.id   AF-A0A3T0L309-F1
#
_cell.length_a   1.000
_cell.length_b   1.000
_cell.length_c   1.000
_cell.angle_alpha   90.00
_cell.angle_beta   90.00
_cell.angle_gamma   90.00
#
_symmetry.space_group_name_H-M   'P 1'
#
loop_
_entity.id
_entity.type
_entity.pdbx_description
1 polymer ?
#
loop_
_entity_poly.entity_id
_entity_poly.type
_entity_poly.pdbx_seq_one_letter_code
_entity_poly.pdbx_strand_id
1 'polypeptide(L)'
;MKIAVTASGAYIGSGYCPGFEECEYLIIYDTKTKEYASRKSPSYYSKNPEDLIKFLKAVLIKHIITGKDVKDNYFKVFKVNDGNLSVEDVIMKYKEEN
;
A
#
# COMPACT_ATOMS: atom_id res chain seq x y z
N MET A 1 -7.52 -3.16 11.69
CA MET A 1 -6.12 -3.52 11.36
C MET A 1 -5.74 -2.63 10.22
N LYS A 2 -4.52 -2.08 10.20
CA LYS A 2 -4.14 -1.12 9.15
C LYS A 2 -3.39 -1.80 8.03
N ILE A 3 -3.81 -1.53 6.81
CA ILE A 3 -3.21 -2.03 5.56
C ILE A 3 -2.71 -0.83 4.77
N ALA A 4 -1.46 -0.86 4.35
CA ALA A 4 -0.91 0.09 3.38
C ALA A 4 -1.10 -0.45 1.95
N VAL A 5 -1.58 0.39 1.05
CA VAL A 5 -1.77 0.05 -0.36
C VAL A 5 -1.17 1.15 -1.22
N THR A 6 -0.34 0.78 -2.18
CA THR A 6 0.28 1.72 -3.12
C THR A 6 -0.70 2.06 -4.25
N ALA A 7 -0.82 3.35 -4.59
CA ALA A 7 -1.88 3.86 -5.45
C ALA A 7 -1.37 4.91 -6.45
N SER A 8 -2.07 5.03 -7.57
CA SER A 8 -1.84 6.09 -8.56
C SER A 8 -2.59 7.39 -8.24
N GLY A 9 -3.52 7.37 -7.28
CA GLY A 9 -4.31 8.52 -6.88
C GLY A 9 -4.66 8.54 -5.39
N ALA A 10 -5.18 9.68 -4.94
CA ALA A 10 -5.40 9.94 -3.52
C ALA A 10 -6.68 9.29 -2.94
N TYR A 11 -7.54 8.72 -3.77
CA TYR A 11 -8.84 8.18 -3.34
C TYR A 11 -8.85 6.66 -3.37
N ILE A 12 -9.68 6.02 -2.54
CA ILE A 12 -9.81 4.56 -2.50
C ILE A 12 -10.32 3.95 -3.81
N GLY A 13 -11.06 4.72 -4.63
CA GLY A 13 -11.47 4.31 -5.99
C GLY A 13 -10.41 4.58 -7.07
N SER A 14 -9.23 5.09 -6.69
CA SER A 14 -8.14 5.31 -7.65
C SER A 14 -7.51 4.00 -8.07
N GLY A 15 -6.74 4.03 -9.17
CA GLY A 15 -6.00 2.86 -9.64
C GLY A 15 -4.98 2.38 -8.61
N TYR A 16 -4.90 1.07 -8.44
CA TYR A 16 -3.83 0.43 -7.70
C TYR A 16 -2.50 0.58 -8.47
N CYS A 17 -1.41 0.82 -7.74
CA CYS A 17 -0.08 0.94 -8.33
C CYS A 17 0.82 -0.18 -7.79
N PRO A 18 1.31 -1.11 -8.63
CA PRO A 18 2.16 -2.21 -8.18
C PRO A 18 3.62 -1.81 -7.90
N GLY A 19 4.07 -0.64 -8.40
CA GLY A 19 5.48 -0.23 -8.46
C GLY A 19 6.15 0.20 -7.16
N PHE A 20 5.56 -0.06 -5.99
CA PHE A 20 6.02 0.32 -4.64
C PHE A 20 6.60 1.75 -4.54
N GLU A 21 7.92 1.92 -4.72
CA GLU A 21 8.62 3.20 -4.68
C GLU A 21 8.22 4.18 -5.80
N GLU A 22 7.69 3.66 -6.90
CA GLU A 22 7.27 4.43 -8.06
C GLU A 22 5.88 5.07 -7.89
N CYS A 23 5.10 4.62 -6.91
CA CYS A 23 3.72 5.02 -6.71
C CYS A 23 3.61 6.38 -6.02
N GLU A 24 2.81 7.29 -6.57
CA GLU A 24 2.67 8.65 -6.04
C GLU A 24 1.94 8.69 -4.72
N TYR A 25 0.94 7.82 -4.54
CA TYR A 25 0.10 7.81 -3.35
C TYR A 25 0.22 6.50 -2.56
N LEU A 26 -0.02 6.66 -1.27
CA LEU A 26 -0.12 5.57 -0.30
C LEU A 26 -1.45 5.72 0.43
N ILE A 27 -2.29 4.70 0.31
CA ILE A 27 -3.56 4.60 1.02
C ILE A 27 -3.34 3.73 2.26
N ILE A 28 -3.77 4.21 3.41
CA ILE A 28 -3.76 3.46 4.67
C ILE A 28 -5.21 3.20 5.06
N TYR A 29 -5.64 1.95 4.95
CA TYR A 29 -7.01 1.52 5.22
C TYR A 29 -7.09 0.82 6.58
N ASP A 30 -8.03 1.20 7.44
CA ASP A 30 -8.34 0.46 8.68
C ASP A 30 -9.51 -0.50 8.46
N THR A 31 -9.22 -1.80 8.52
CA THR A 31 -10.24 -2.84 8.35
C THR A 31 -11.33 -2.86 9.44
N LYS A 32 -11.08 -2.26 10.61
CA LYS A 32 -12.06 -2.24 11.71
C LYS A 32 -13.08 -1.12 11.52
N THR A 33 -12.62 0.11 11.29
CA THR A 33 -13.51 1.29 11.13
C THR A 33 -13.98 1.48 9.69
N LYS A 34 -13.32 0.82 8.72
CA LYS A 34 -13.51 0.99 7.27
C LYS A 34 -13.12 2.38 6.76
N GLU A 35 -12.45 3.17 7.58
CA GLU A 35 -11.91 4.47 7.20
C GLU A 35 -10.57 4.30 6.47
N TYR A 36 -10.23 5.28 5.64
CA TYR A 36 -8.91 5.36 5.04
C TYR A 36 -8.32 6.76 5.17
N ALA A 37 -7.00 6.79 5.22
CA ALA A 37 -6.21 7.99 5.04
C ALA A 37 -5.40 7.86 3.75
N SER A 38 -5.16 8.99 3.11
CA SER A 38 -4.37 9.08 1.90
C SER A 38 -3.25 10.08 2.10
N ARG A 39 -2.09 9.78 1.51
CA ARG A 39 -0.95 10.69 1.49
C ARG A 39 -0.08 10.44 0.27
N LYS A 40 0.77 11.41 -0.04
CA LYS A 40 1.90 11.18 -0.95
C LYS A 40 2.86 10.16 -0.36
N SER A 41 3.31 9.25 -1.21
CA SER A 41 4.28 8.23 -0.86
C SER A 41 5.65 8.87 -0.59
N PRO A 42 6.28 8.60 0.58
CA PRO A 42 7.62 9.14 0.90
C PRO A 42 8.70 8.76 -0.12
N SER A 43 8.56 7.60 -0.76
CA SER A 43 9.52 7.10 -1.75
C SER A 43 9.31 7.67 -3.16
N TYR A 44 8.18 8.36 -3.43
CA TYR A 44 7.85 8.77 -4.80
C TYR A 44 8.87 9.74 -5.38
N TYR A 45 9.35 10.70 -4.57
CA TYR A 45 10.31 11.71 -5.02
C TYR A 45 11.74 11.20 -5.01
N SER A 46 12.13 10.46 -3.97
CA SER A 46 13.49 9.93 -3.83
C SER A 46 13.73 8.69 -4.70
N LYS A 47 12.67 8.04 -5.18
CA LYS A 47 12.70 6.71 -5.81
C LYS A 47 13.42 5.66 -4.97
N ASN A 48 13.47 5.88 -3.65
CA ASN A 48 14.14 4.99 -2.71
C ASN A 48 13.11 4.22 -1.89
N PRO A 49 13.01 2.88 -2.04
CA PRO A 49 12.05 2.07 -1.28
C PRO A 49 12.27 2.14 0.23
N GLU A 50 13.49 2.40 0.69
CA GLU A 50 13.83 2.49 2.12
C GLU A 50 13.09 3.63 2.83
N ASP A 51 12.76 4.73 2.13
CA ASP A 51 12.04 5.85 2.73
C ASP A 51 10.59 5.47 3.06
N LEU A 52 9.95 4.69 2.18
CA LEU A 52 8.62 4.14 2.44
C LEU A 52 8.67 3.07 3.55
N ILE A 53 9.67 2.19 3.55
CA ILE A 53 9.88 1.18 4.59
C ILE A 53 10.02 1.83 5.98
N LYS A 54 10.91 2.82 6.11
CA LYS A 54 11.12 3.55 7.37
C LYS A 54 9.84 4.24 7.83
N PHE A 55 9.11 4.87 6.91
CA PHE A 55 7.84 5.50 7.22
C PHE A 55 6.81 4.48 7.76
N LEU A 56 6.59 3.37 7.05
CA LEU A 56 5.61 2.36 7.44
C LEU A 56 5.93 1.72 8.80
N LYS A 57 7.21 1.51 9.10
CA LYS A 57 7.67 1.09 10.43
C LYS A 57 7.37 2.12 11.51
N ALA A 58 7.65 3.40 11.25
CA ALA A 58 7.40 4.48 12.20
C ALA A 58 5.91 4.64 12.56
N VAL A 59 4.99 4.38 11.61
CA VAL A 59 3.54 4.38 11.86
C VAL A 59 2.96 3.01 12.22
N LEU A 60 3.82 2.04 12.54
CA LEU A 60 3.46 0.69 13.01
C LEU A 60 2.55 -0.10 12.03
N ILE A 61 2.67 0.14 10.73
CA ILE A 61 1.93 -0.62 9.71
C ILE A 61 2.71 -1.88 9.36
N LYS A 62 2.08 -3.04 9.54
CA LYS A 62 2.70 -4.35 9.24
C LYS A 62 2.22 -4.97 7.94
N HIS A 63 1.03 -4.60 7.46
CA HIS A 63 0.40 -5.23 6.29
C HIS A 63 0.50 -4.30 5.09
N ILE A 64 1.04 -4.79 3.99
CA ILE A 64 1.27 -4.01 2.76
C ILE A 64 0.70 -4.79 1.58
N ILE A 65 -0.04 -4.11 0.71
CA ILE A 65 -0.43 -4.59 -0.61
C ILE A 65 0.42 -3.83 -1.65
N THR A 66 1.22 -4.57 -2.42
CA THR A 66 2.07 -4.00 -3.48
C THR A 66 2.46 -5.06 -4.50
N GLY A 67 3.01 -4.71 -5.66
CA GLY A 67 3.44 -5.66 -6.69
C GLY A 67 4.88 -6.11 -6.52
N LYS A 68 5.66 -5.41 -5.68
CA LYS A 68 7.07 -5.71 -5.45
C LYS A 68 7.30 -6.49 -4.16
N ASP A 69 8.38 -7.25 -4.15
CA ASP A 69 8.92 -7.82 -2.91
C ASP A 69 9.46 -6.72 -2.00
N VAL A 70 8.98 -6.68 -0.76
CA VAL A 70 9.60 -5.89 0.31
C VAL A 70 10.45 -6.86 1.15
N LYS A 71 11.77 -6.84 0.96
CA LYS A 71 12.73 -7.75 1.62
C LYS A 71 12.96 -7.37 3.09
N ASP A 72 11.89 -7.36 3.88
CA ASP A 72 11.93 -6.96 5.29
C ASP A 72 10.94 -7.79 6.12
N ASN A 73 11.48 -8.57 7.05
CA ASN A 73 10.71 -9.52 7.88
C ASN A 73 9.68 -8.86 8.79
N TYR A 74 9.72 -7.53 8.95
CA TYR A 74 8.72 -6.79 9.70
C TYR A 74 7.35 -6.77 9.00
N PHE A 75 7.32 -6.84 7.66
CA PHE A 75 6.09 -6.71 6.89
C PHE A 75 5.49 -8.05 6.46
N LYS A 76 4.17 -8.08 6.41
CA LYS A 76 3.37 -9.08 5.71
C LYS A 76 2.95 -8.47 4.38
N VAL A 77 3.60 -8.92 3.31
CA VAL A 77 3.39 -8.40 1.95
C VAL A 77 2.39 -9.29 1.23
N PHE A 78 1.30 -8.69 0.77
CA PHE A 78 0.37 -9.31 -0.16
C PHE A 78 0.67 -8.80 -1.57
N LYS A 79 1.08 -9.71 -2.45
CA LYS A 79 1.52 -9.35 -3.79
C LYS A 79 0.37 -9.30 -4.77
N VAL A 80 0.18 -8.16 -5.40
CA VAL A 80 -0.79 -8.00 -6.50
C VAL A 80 -0.09 -7.36 -7.70
N ASN A 81 -0.04 -8.08 -8.82
CA ASN A 81 0.62 -7.60 -10.04
C ASN A 81 -0.36 -7.00 -11.06
N ASP A 82 -1.66 -7.17 -10.85
CA ASP A 82 -2.68 -6.64 -11.74
C ASP A 82 -2.92 -5.15 -11.47
N GLY A 83 -2.31 -4.30 -12.30
CA GLY A 83 -2.41 -2.84 -12.22
C GLY A 83 -3.72 -2.25 -12.76
N ASN A 84 -4.64 -3.08 -13.30
CA ASN A 84 -5.94 -2.59 -13.79
C ASN A 84 -7.00 -2.49 -12.68
N LEU A 85 -6.68 -2.98 -11.48
CA LEU A 85 -7.58 -2.96 -10.33
C LEU A 85 -7.62 -1.57 -9.68
N SER A 86 -8.74 -1.25 -9.03
CA SER A 86 -8.79 -0.14 -8.10
C SER A 86 -8.13 -0.52 -6.77
N VAL A 87 -7.81 0.48 -5.94
CA VAL A 87 -7.35 0.25 -4.56
C VAL A 87 -8.41 -0.50 -3.74
N GLU A 88 -9.69 -0.22 -3.97
CA GLU A 88 -10.79 -0.93 -3.32
C GLU A 88 -10.81 -2.42 -3.67
N ASP A 89 -10.66 -2.76 -4.95
CA ASP A 89 -10.66 -4.14 -5.43
C ASP A 89 -9.53 -4.96 -4.80
N VAL A 90 -8.32 -4.39 -4.70
CA VAL A 90 -7.18 -5.11 -4.08
C VAL A 90 -7.35 -5.27 -2.57
N ILE A 91 -8.00 -4.31 -1.89
CA ILE A 91 -8.35 -4.45 -0.47
C ILE A 91 -9.40 -5.55 -0.27
N MET A 92 -10.39 -5.65 -1.16
CA MET A 92 -11.39 -6.73 -1.11
C MET A 92 -10.74 -8.10 -1.32
N LYS A 93 -9.92 -8.26 -2.36
CA LYS A 93 -9.15 -9.49 -2.60
C LYS A 93 -8.31 -9.90 -1.38
N TYR A 94 -7.61 -8.95 -0.77
CA TYR A 94 -6.82 -9.21 0.43
C TYR A 94 -7.65 -9.78 1.58
N LYS A 95 -8.88 -9.29 1.78
CA LYS A 95 -9.79 -9.74 2.85
C LYS A 95 -10.44 -11.10 2.56
N GLU A 96 -10.57 -11.48 1.31
CA GLU A 96 -11.13 -12.80 0.94
C GLU A 96 -10.10 -13.91 1.13
N GLU A 97 -8.81 -13.59 0.94
CA GLU A 97 -7.71 -14.55 1.03
C GLU A 97 -7.06 -14.65 2.43
N ASN A 98 -7.43 -13.79 3.39
CA ASN A 98 -6.83 -13.72 4.74
C ASN A 98 -7.86 -13.42 5.84
#